data_AF-A0A914ZXK4-F1
#
_entry.id   AF-A0A914ZXK4-F1
#
_cell.length_a   1.000
_cell.length_b   1.000
_cell.length_c   1.000
_cell.angle_alpha   90.00
_cell.angle_beta   90.00
_cell.angle_gamma   90.00
#
_symmetry.space_group_name_H-M   'P 1'
#
loop_
_entity.id
_entity.type
_entity.pdbx_description
1 polymer ?
#
loop_
_entity_poly.entity_id
_entity_poly.type
_entity_poly.pdbx_seq_one_letter_code
_entity_poly.pdbx_strand_id
1 'polypeptide(L)'
;MWITLTSLLCVNAAVASLTSHTRTSVFHFIHSMALGNITSSCRNALMEVELHLTYDGAVPIRKEFFVDAFTSGPSNAFASRDLDRWIYRGYGCLEAAGEVAYRQSHSPLTFCFAHSESPNMQTYSICIPVQCYDHRAYLLERWRMMLSKSADSLGAPLCVKSRRDHEWFKSKIRFTIYGLQLALFVVFAFSTAYHIRIGDEARSLGEQLLLTISLKTNIPKLTQFPKEPQSTITCLFGIRFLSMV
;
A
#
# COMPACT_ATOMS: atom_id res chain seq x y z
N MET A 1 -25.66 12.63 46.05
CA MET A 1 -25.58 13.45 44.81
C MET A 1 -24.14 13.89 44.49
N TRP A 2 -23.09 13.09 44.72
CA TRP A 2 -21.69 13.51 44.47
C TRP A 2 -20.70 12.33 44.28
N ILE A 3 -21.10 11.17 43.73
CA ILE A 3 -20.15 10.03 43.56
C ILE A 3 -20.13 9.42 42.14
N THR A 4 -21.04 9.78 41.24
CA THR A 4 -21.14 9.14 39.90
C THR A 4 -20.60 9.98 38.74
N LEU A 5 -19.69 10.94 38.98
CA LEU A 5 -19.15 11.80 37.91
C LEU A 5 -17.63 11.71 37.70
N THR A 6 -16.91 10.90 38.47
CA THR A 6 -15.43 10.84 38.43
C THR A 6 -14.85 9.65 37.67
N SER A 7 -15.69 8.75 37.13
CA SER A 7 -15.23 7.55 36.40
C SER A 7 -15.15 7.71 34.88
N LEU A 8 -15.40 8.91 34.32
CA LEU A 8 -15.46 9.12 32.86
C LEU A 8 -14.26 9.83 32.20
N LEU A 9 -13.19 10.14 32.95
CA LEU A 9 -12.06 10.94 32.42
C LEU A 9 -10.71 10.23 32.34
N CYS A 10 -10.63 8.95 32.68
CA CYS A 10 -9.41 8.16 32.49
C CYS A 10 -9.66 6.97 31.54
N VAL A 11 -10.34 7.21 30.41
CA VAL A 11 -9.91 6.50 29.20
C VAL A 11 -8.56 7.10 28.85
N ASN A 12 -7.51 6.55 29.46
CA ASN A 12 -6.20 6.54 28.85
C ASN A 12 -6.43 5.86 27.50
N ALA A 13 -6.79 6.66 26.50
CA ALA A 13 -6.52 6.31 25.14
C ALA A 13 -5.01 6.09 25.15
N ALA A 14 -4.60 4.83 25.20
CA ALA A 14 -3.28 4.43 24.76
C ALA A 14 -3.24 4.83 23.29
N VAL A 15 -2.96 6.11 23.06
CA VAL A 15 -2.73 6.66 21.74
C VAL A 15 -1.37 6.11 21.38
N ALA A 16 -1.35 4.91 20.79
CA ALA A 16 -0.25 4.50 19.93
C ALA A 16 -0.30 5.44 18.71
N SER A 17 0.06 6.70 18.93
CA SER A 17 0.23 7.68 17.87
C SER A 17 1.63 7.45 17.34
N LEU A 18 1.72 7.16 16.05
CA LEU A 18 2.92 7.44 15.29
C LEU A 18 3.48 8.82 15.66
N THR A 19 4.78 8.88 15.91
CA THR A 19 5.50 10.12 16.18
C THR A 19 5.90 10.74 14.85
N SER A 20 5.21 11.80 14.45
CA SER A 20 5.64 12.65 13.35
C SER A 20 6.77 13.57 13.80
N HIS A 21 7.62 13.96 12.86
CA HIS A 21 8.75 14.84 13.11
C HIS A 21 8.57 16.21 12.48
N THR A 22 9.19 17.22 13.06
CA THR A 22 9.07 18.59 12.56
C THR A 22 9.76 18.73 11.20
N ARG A 23 9.22 19.62 10.37
CA ARG A 23 9.78 19.99 9.07
C ARG A 23 11.28 20.30 9.14
N THR A 24 11.69 21.06 10.15
CA THR A 24 13.09 21.46 10.35
C THR A 24 14.00 20.26 10.57
N SER A 25 13.58 19.27 11.35
CA SER A 25 14.37 18.07 11.61
C SER A 25 14.52 17.20 10.37
N VAL A 26 13.45 17.05 9.60
CA VAL A 26 13.47 16.28 8.34
C VAL A 26 14.40 16.93 7.32
N PHE A 27 14.26 18.23 7.04
CA PHE A 27 15.14 18.87 6.06
C PHE A 27 16.58 18.99 6.57
N HIS A 28 16.81 19.19 7.87
CA HIS A 28 18.15 19.12 8.44
C HIS A 28 18.79 17.73 8.22
N PHE A 29 18.04 16.65 8.40
CA PHE A 29 18.49 15.31 8.07
C PHE A 29 18.84 15.17 6.59
N ILE A 30 17.97 15.59 5.68
CA ILE A 30 18.20 15.54 4.23
C ILE A 30 19.49 16.26 3.83
N HIS A 31 19.67 17.50 4.30
CA HIS A 31 20.87 18.31 4.03
C HIS A 31 22.14 17.66 4.61
N SER A 32 22.06 17.12 5.83
CA SER A 32 23.19 16.40 6.45
C SER A 32 23.58 15.15 5.66
N MET A 33 22.60 14.39 5.16
CA MET A 33 22.85 13.18 4.38
C MET A 33 23.39 13.49 2.98
N ALA A 34 22.97 14.60 2.37
CA ALA A 34 23.49 15.05 1.08
C ALA A 34 25.01 15.29 1.12
N LEU A 35 25.54 15.74 2.25
CA LEU A 35 26.97 15.95 2.48
C LEU A 35 27.74 14.67 2.82
N GLY A 36 27.05 13.57 3.08
CA GLY A 36 27.62 12.29 3.48
C GLY A 36 28.26 11.47 2.35
N ASN A 37 28.58 10.21 2.67
CA ASN A 37 29.12 9.26 1.72
C ASN A 37 28.01 8.56 0.93
N ILE A 38 27.49 9.25 -0.08
CA ILE A 38 26.45 8.79 -1.01
C ILE A 38 26.86 9.11 -2.45
N THR A 39 26.24 8.42 -3.41
CA THR A 39 26.44 8.70 -4.84
C THR A 39 26.08 10.13 -5.21
N SER A 40 26.73 10.68 -6.24
CA SER A 40 26.44 12.03 -6.76
C SER A 40 24.99 12.18 -7.22
N SER A 41 24.42 11.14 -7.83
CA SER A 41 23.02 11.10 -8.24
C SER A 41 22.07 11.25 -7.05
N CYS A 42 22.28 10.47 -5.99
CA CYS A 42 21.48 10.59 -4.76
C CYS A 42 21.67 11.96 -4.08
N ARG A 43 22.90 12.46 -4.02
CA ARG A 43 23.21 13.79 -3.45
C ARG A 43 22.43 14.90 -4.15
N ASN A 44 22.48 14.95 -5.47
CA ASN A 44 21.78 15.97 -6.24
C ASN A 44 20.27 15.87 -6.01
N ALA A 45 19.72 14.64 -6.05
CA ALA A 45 18.30 14.41 -5.80
C ALA A 45 17.85 14.85 -4.38
N LEU A 46 18.67 14.62 -3.35
CA LEU A 46 18.39 15.07 -1.98
C LEU A 46 18.43 16.60 -1.86
N MET A 47 19.36 17.27 -2.54
CA MET A 47 19.44 18.74 -2.53
C MET A 47 18.27 19.40 -3.27
N GLU A 48 17.79 18.76 -4.34
CA GLU A 48 16.71 19.27 -5.18
C GLU A 48 15.30 18.98 -4.63
N VAL A 49 15.16 18.02 -3.71
CA VAL A 49 13.84 17.56 -3.23
C VAL A 49 13.03 18.70 -2.60
N GLU A 50 13.66 19.57 -1.83
CA GLU A 50 12.95 20.68 -1.18
C GLU A 50 12.43 21.70 -2.20
N LEU A 51 13.25 22.02 -3.20
CA LEU A 51 12.86 22.90 -4.29
C LEU A 51 11.68 22.31 -5.08
N HIS A 52 11.70 21.00 -5.33
CA HIS A 52 10.61 20.34 -6.03
C HIS A 52 9.29 20.38 -5.26
N LEU A 53 9.34 20.19 -3.94
CA LEU A 53 8.17 20.22 -3.06
C LEU A 53 7.61 21.63 -2.86
N THR A 54 8.37 22.67 -3.21
CA THR A 54 7.99 24.09 -3.04
C THR A 54 7.70 24.83 -4.34
N TYR A 55 7.86 24.17 -5.49
CA TYR A 55 7.57 24.74 -6.80
C TYR A 55 6.11 25.22 -6.89
N ASP A 56 5.87 26.41 -7.45
CA ASP A 56 4.58 27.16 -7.41
C ASP A 56 3.36 26.43 -8.00
N GLY A 57 3.55 25.28 -8.67
CA GLY A 57 2.47 24.39 -9.13
C GLY A 57 2.20 23.16 -8.25
N ALA A 58 2.96 22.97 -7.18
CA ALA A 58 2.78 21.88 -6.23
C ALA A 58 1.69 22.25 -5.21
N VAL A 59 0.75 21.32 -4.99
CA VAL A 59 -0.27 21.50 -3.95
C VAL A 59 0.45 21.61 -2.59
N PRO A 60 0.17 22.63 -1.74
CA PRO A 60 0.88 22.86 -0.48
C PRO A 60 0.99 21.62 0.41
N ILE A 61 0.00 20.73 0.32
CA ILE A 61 -0.09 19.47 1.05
C ILE A 61 1.04 18.48 0.71
N ARG A 62 1.68 18.56 -0.46
CA ARG A 62 2.76 17.64 -0.84
C ARG A 62 3.97 17.76 0.08
N LYS A 63 4.32 18.98 0.50
CA LYS A 63 5.42 19.19 1.45
C LYS A 63 5.08 18.60 2.82
N GLU A 64 3.83 18.69 3.24
CA GLU A 64 3.36 18.09 4.49
C GLU A 64 3.39 16.57 4.42
N PHE A 65 2.85 15.98 3.34
CA PHE A 65 2.91 14.54 3.12
C PHE A 65 4.33 13.99 3.05
N PHE A 66 5.26 14.72 2.44
CA PHE A 66 6.67 14.34 2.44
C PHE A 66 7.25 14.30 3.86
N VAL A 67 7.03 15.34 4.66
CA VAL A 67 7.54 15.43 6.03
C VAL A 67 6.90 14.37 6.93
N ASP A 68 5.59 14.16 6.80
CA ASP A 68 4.82 13.20 7.60
C ASP A 68 5.20 11.74 7.35
N ALA A 69 5.80 11.44 6.20
CA ALA A 69 6.34 10.11 5.91
C ALA A 69 7.60 9.77 6.72
N PHE A 70 8.27 10.78 7.29
CA PHE A 70 9.32 10.59 8.28
C PHE A 70 8.66 10.42 9.64
N THR A 71 8.51 9.17 10.06
CA THR A 71 7.84 8.84 11.32
C THR A 71 8.52 7.66 12.00
N SER A 72 8.33 7.59 13.31
CA SER A 72 8.69 6.44 14.13
C SER A 72 7.48 5.96 14.92
N GLY A 73 7.50 4.72 15.37
CA GLY A 73 6.44 4.17 16.19
C GLY A 73 6.70 2.71 16.57
N PRO A 74 5.87 2.12 17.42
CA PRO A 74 6.05 0.72 17.80
C PRO A 74 5.71 -0.22 16.63
N SER A 75 6.45 -1.31 16.45
CA SER A 75 6.30 -2.25 15.33
C SER A 75 5.05 -3.12 15.46
N ASN A 76 4.53 -3.33 16.67
CA ASN A 76 3.25 -4.01 16.87
C ASN A 76 2.06 -3.24 16.24
N ALA A 77 2.20 -1.93 16.04
CA ALA A 77 1.23 -1.11 15.30
C ALA A 77 1.21 -1.47 13.80
N PHE A 78 2.29 -2.04 13.25
CA PHE A 78 2.34 -2.50 11.86
C PHE A 78 1.61 -3.83 11.63
N ALA A 79 1.46 -4.66 12.67
CA ALA A 79 0.73 -5.93 12.62
C ALA A 79 -0.70 -5.84 13.18
N SER A 80 -1.17 -4.64 13.54
CA SER A 80 -2.45 -4.42 14.22
C SER A 80 -3.20 -3.21 13.65
N ARG A 81 -4.11 -2.62 14.45
CA ARG A 81 -5.04 -1.53 14.06
C ARG A 81 -4.36 -0.33 13.38
N ASP A 82 -3.12 -0.04 13.73
CA ASP A 82 -2.44 1.19 13.27
C ASP A 82 -1.67 1.00 11.95
N LEU A 83 -1.80 -0.17 11.30
CA LEU A 83 -1.26 -0.44 9.96
C LEU A 83 -1.79 0.58 8.95
N ASP A 84 -3.07 0.94 9.05
CA ASP A 84 -3.71 1.94 8.18
C ASP A 84 -2.99 3.29 8.22
N ARG A 85 -2.43 3.65 9.38
CA ARG A 85 -1.71 4.91 9.54
C ARG A 85 -0.34 4.86 8.88
N TRP A 86 0.39 3.76 9.02
CA TRP A 86 1.64 3.53 8.29
C TRP A 86 1.42 3.52 6.79
N ILE A 87 0.36 2.85 6.33
CA ILE A 87 -0.06 2.83 4.93
C ILE A 87 -0.39 4.24 4.44
N TYR A 88 -1.13 5.03 5.24
CA TYR A 88 -1.45 6.42 4.93
C TYR A 88 -0.18 7.28 4.78
N ARG A 89 0.81 7.15 5.69
CA ARG A 89 2.12 7.82 5.56
C ARG A 89 2.86 7.39 4.30
N GLY A 90 2.82 6.10 3.98
CA GLY A 90 3.36 5.55 2.75
C GLY A 90 2.73 6.19 1.53
N TYR A 91 1.40 6.19 1.44
CA TYR A 91 0.68 6.84 0.34
C TYR A 91 0.98 8.33 0.23
N GLY A 92 1.07 9.04 1.36
CA GLY A 92 1.47 10.46 1.38
C GLY A 92 2.84 10.67 0.73
N CYS A 93 3.84 9.84 1.03
CA CYS A 93 5.15 9.90 0.35
C CYS A 93 5.03 9.71 -1.16
N LEU A 94 4.20 8.77 -1.62
CA LEU A 94 4.01 8.52 -3.05
C LEU A 94 3.26 9.67 -3.74
N GLU A 95 2.27 10.25 -3.06
CA GLU A 95 1.52 11.40 -3.55
C GLU A 95 2.37 12.68 -3.59
N ALA A 96 3.28 12.84 -2.63
CA ALA A 96 4.24 13.94 -2.59
C ALA A 96 5.17 13.95 -3.82
N ALA A 97 5.44 12.79 -4.43
CA ALA A 97 6.18 12.71 -5.69
C ALA A 97 5.42 13.37 -6.85
N GLY A 98 4.09 13.47 -6.78
CA GLY A 98 3.28 14.08 -7.85
C GLY A 98 3.29 13.29 -9.15
N GLU A 99 3.43 11.96 -9.08
CA GLU A 99 3.27 11.07 -10.23
C GLU A 99 1.85 11.17 -10.80
N VAL A 100 1.73 11.26 -12.13
CA VAL A 100 0.44 11.21 -12.82
C VAL A 100 0.46 10.07 -13.84
N ALA A 101 -0.73 9.55 -14.20
CA ALA A 101 -0.87 8.35 -15.03
C ALA A 101 -0.10 8.41 -16.37
N TYR A 102 0.10 9.61 -16.92
CA TYR A 102 0.70 9.84 -18.24
C TYR A 102 2.04 10.59 -18.23
N ARG A 103 2.56 11.01 -17.07
CA ARG A 103 3.81 11.79 -16.98
C ARG A 103 4.60 11.42 -15.74
N GLN A 104 5.91 11.25 -15.91
CA GLN A 104 6.82 11.01 -14.79
C GLN A 104 6.97 12.26 -13.95
N SER A 105 6.99 12.10 -12.63
CA SER A 105 7.39 13.20 -11.78
C SER A 105 8.84 13.56 -12.03
N HIS A 106 9.20 14.81 -11.77
CA HIS A 106 10.58 15.25 -11.89
C HIS A 106 11.45 14.65 -10.77
N SER A 107 10.87 14.41 -9.59
CA SER A 107 11.54 13.81 -8.43
C SER A 107 10.72 12.64 -7.87
N PRO A 108 10.84 11.44 -8.47
CA PRO A 108 10.12 10.27 -7.99
C PRO A 108 10.62 9.88 -6.61
N LEU A 109 9.71 9.56 -5.70
CA LEU A 109 10.00 9.22 -4.31
C LEU A 109 9.82 7.72 -4.03
N THR A 110 10.45 7.26 -2.96
CA THR A 110 10.38 5.91 -2.42
C THR A 110 10.13 6.01 -0.93
N PHE A 111 9.06 5.37 -0.47
CA PHE A 111 8.79 5.17 0.94
C PHE A 111 9.54 3.93 1.42
N CYS A 112 10.34 4.05 2.48
CA CYS A 112 11.10 2.95 3.05
C CYS A 112 10.88 2.87 4.55
N PHE A 113 10.77 1.67 5.10
CA PHE A 113 10.67 1.45 6.53
C PHE A 113 11.46 0.21 6.97
N ALA A 114 11.89 0.21 8.22
CA ALA A 114 12.58 -0.91 8.84
C ALA A 114 12.21 -1.03 10.32
N HIS A 115 12.21 -2.27 10.81
CA HIS A 115 11.98 -2.59 12.21
C HIS A 115 13.32 -2.73 12.93
N SER A 116 13.40 -2.21 14.15
CA SER A 116 14.49 -2.48 15.08
C SER A 116 14.37 -3.90 15.62
N GLU A 117 15.50 -4.58 15.76
CA GLU A 117 15.60 -5.94 16.29
C GLU A 117 15.50 -6.00 17.83
N SER A 118 15.23 -4.87 18.49
CA SER A 118 15.11 -4.76 19.95
C SER A 118 13.79 -5.33 20.50
N PRO A 119 13.72 -5.67 21.80
CA PRO A 119 12.50 -6.20 22.43
C PRO A 119 11.33 -5.20 22.44
N ASN A 120 11.61 -3.90 22.37
CA ASN A 120 10.59 -2.86 22.26
C ASN A 120 10.13 -2.62 20.81
N MET A 121 10.68 -3.39 19.85
CA MET A 121 10.45 -3.38 18.40
C MET A 121 9.91 -2.04 17.92
N GLN A 122 10.78 -1.09 17.58
CA GLN A 122 10.37 0.17 16.97
C GLN A 122 10.52 0.13 15.45
N THR A 123 9.61 0.75 14.73
CA THR A 123 9.67 0.95 13.28
C THR A 123 10.03 2.39 12.98
N TYR A 124 10.86 2.57 11.98
CA TYR A 124 11.25 3.87 11.45
C TYR A 124 10.95 3.89 9.96
N SER A 125 10.40 4.99 9.46
CA SER A 125 10.21 5.21 8.04
C SER A 125 10.81 6.54 7.57
N ILE A 126 11.17 6.55 6.29
CA ILE A 126 11.67 7.71 5.57
C ILE A 126 11.05 7.75 4.17
N CYS A 127 10.98 8.94 3.60
CA CYS A 127 10.63 9.18 2.20
C CYS A 127 11.83 9.77 1.47
N ILE A 128 12.38 9.06 0.50
CA ILE A 128 13.62 9.45 -0.19
C ILE A 128 13.46 9.44 -1.72
N PRO A 129 14.23 10.22 -2.48
CA PRO A 129 14.24 10.12 -3.94
C PRO A 129 14.64 8.71 -4.41
N VAL A 130 14.08 8.24 -5.53
CA VAL A 130 14.38 6.92 -6.11
C VAL A 130 15.88 6.75 -6.41
N GLN A 131 16.57 7.83 -6.75
CA GLN A 131 18.02 7.86 -6.97
C GLN A 131 18.83 7.44 -5.74
N CYS A 132 18.24 7.53 -4.55
CA CYS A 132 18.83 7.13 -3.27
C CYS A 132 18.48 5.70 -2.86
N TYR A 133 17.79 4.93 -3.69
CA TYR A 133 17.33 3.58 -3.35
C TYR A 133 18.46 2.65 -2.89
N ASP A 134 19.64 2.72 -3.52
CA ASP A 134 20.78 1.89 -3.15
C ASP A 134 21.37 2.25 -1.77
N HIS A 135 21.13 3.47 -1.31
CA HIS A 135 21.56 3.96 0.01
C HIS A 135 20.45 3.87 1.08
N ARG A 136 19.30 3.24 0.78
CA ARG A 136 18.14 3.17 1.68
C ARG A 136 18.45 2.67 3.09
N ALA A 137 19.28 1.63 3.20
CA ALA A 137 19.66 1.04 4.49
C ALA A 137 20.50 2.03 5.32
N TYR A 138 21.48 2.66 4.67
CA TYR A 138 22.32 3.68 5.30
C TYR A 138 21.50 4.89 5.76
N LEU A 139 20.58 5.38 4.93
CA LEU A 139 19.74 6.53 5.26
C LEU A 139 18.77 6.22 6.41
N LEU A 140 18.14 5.05 6.41
CA LEU A 140 17.27 4.62 7.52
C LEU A 140 18.03 4.49 8.83
N GLU A 141 19.23 3.91 8.79
CA GLU A 141 20.07 3.78 9.98
C GLU A 141 20.51 5.14 10.54
N ARG A 142 20.89 6.07 9.66
CA ARG A 142 21.23 7.44 10.03
C ARG A 142 20.05 8.20 10.63
N TRP A 143 18.86 8.01 10.06
CA TRP A 143 17.63 8.58 10.57
C TRP A 143 17.32 8.04 11.97
N ARG A 144 17.39 6.72 12.15
CA ARG A 144 17.23 6.08 13.46
C ARG A 144 18.20 6.64 14.50
N MET A 145 19.49 6.74 14.17
CA MET A 145 20.51 7.28 15.10
C MET A 145 20.25 8.74 15.48
N MET A 146 19.58 9.52 14.62
CA MET A 146 19.18 10.89 14.94
C MET A 146 18.03 10.94 15.95
N LEU A 147 17.12 9.96 15.89
CA LEU A 147 15.93 9.90 16.73
C LEU A 147 16.14 9.16 18.05
N SER A 148 16.96 8.11 18.04
CA SER A 148 17.23 7.25 19.20
C SER A 148 18.73 7.05 19.38
N LYS A 149 19.18 7.15 20.63
CA LYS A 149 20.55 6.81 21.03
C LYS A 149 20.75 5.30 21.28
N SER A 150 19.72 4.48 21.10
CA SER A 150 19.83 3.04 21.31
C SER A 150 20.81 2.42 20.32
N ALA A 151 21.53 1.38 20.75
CA ALA A 151 22.51 0.67 19.93
C ALA A 151 21.88 -0.40 19.02
N ASP A 152 20.54 -0.39 18.90
CA ASP A 152 19.81 -1.46 18.21
C ASP A 152 20.04 -1.41 16.70
N SER A 153 20.30 -2.57 16.10
CA SER A 153 20.30 -2.76 14.66
C SER A 153 18.89 -2.66 14.08
N LEU A 154 18.81 -2.13 12.86
CA LEU A 154 17.63 -2.28 12.00
C LEU A 154 17.72 -3.58 11.21
N GLY A 155 16.58 -4.26 11.09
CA GLY A 155 16.40 -5.32 10.11
C GLY A 155 16.43 -4.78 8.67
N ALA A 156 16.27 -5.69 7.71
CA ALA A 156 16.30 -5.33 6.29
C ALA A 156 15.21 -4.30 5.92
N PRO A 157 15.55 -3.21 5.23
CA PRO A 157 14.59 -2.18 4.86
C PRO A 157 13.65 -2.65 3.75
N LEU A 158 12.35 -2.45 3.97
CA LEU A 158 11.29 -2.67 3.00
C LEU A 158 10.89 -1.34 2.37
N CYS A 159 10.72 -1.31 1.04
CA CYS A 159 10.47 -0.08 0.31
C CYS A 159 9.41 -0.22 -0.77
N VAL A 160 8.66 0.86 -0.97
CA VAL A 160 7.65 1.02 -2.02
C VAL A 160 8.01 2.26 -2.83
N LYS A 161 8.24 2.08 -4.12
CA LYS A 161 8.55 3.19 -5.06
C LYS A 161 7.25 3.80 -5.56
N SER A 162 7.21 5.13 -5.71
CA SER A 162 6.09 5.86 -6.35
C SER A 162 5.89 5.43 -7.80
N ARG A 163 6.99 5.12 -8.49
CA ARG A 163 7.01 4.63 -9.86
C ARG A 163 7.67 3.25 -9.94
N ARG A 164 7.07 2.36 -10.74
CA ARG A 164 7.68 1.06 -11.05
C ARG A 164 8.86 1.22 -12.00
N ASP A 165 9.91 0.42 -11.78
CA ASP A 165 11.10 0.39 -12.64
C ASP A 165 10.78 -0.02 -14.08
N HIS A 166 9.72 -0.83 -14.25
CA HIS A 166 9.25 -1.29 -15.55
C HIS A 166 7.75 -1.04 -15.72
N GLU A 167 7.39 -0.70 -16.95
CA GLU A 167 6.01 -0.54 -17.37
C GLU A 167 5.22 -1.83 -17.17
N TRP A 168 3.90 -1.70 -16.98
CA TRP A 168 3.07 -2.83 -16.61
C TRP A 168 3.10 -3.95 -17.66
N PHE A 169 3.18 -3.58 -18.95
CA PHE A 169 3.24 -4.51 -20.07
C PHE A 169 4.62 -5.18 -20.21
N LYS A 170 5.71 -4.66 -19.66
CA LYS A 170 7.01 -5.36 -19.69
C LYS A 170 7.08 -6.55 -18.72
N SER A 171 6.09 -6.69 -17.83
CA SER A 171 6.04 -7.78 -16.86
C SER A 171 5.46 -9.05 -17.49
N LYS A 172 6.31 -10.07 -17.68
CA LYS A 172 5.90 -11.40 -18.16
C LYS A 172 4.75 -12.00 -17.35
N ILE A 173 4.82 -11.88 -16.01
CA ILE A 173 3.80 -12.39 -15.08
C ILE A 173 2.42 -11.80 -15.40
N ARG A 174 2.34 -10.49 -15.69
CA ARG A 174 1.07 -9.85 -16.02
C ARG A 174 0.49 -10.33 -17.35
N PHE A 175 1.32 -10.54 -18.36
CA PHE A 175 0.86 -11.13 -19.61
C PHE A 175 0.35 -12.56 -19.44
N THR A 176 1.01 -13.36 -18.60
CA THR A 176 0.54 -14.71 -18.29
C THR A 176 -0.82 -14.69 -17.58
N ILE A 177 -0.99 -13.81 -16.60
CA ILE A 177 -2.27 -13.66 -15.90
C ILE A 177 -3.37 -13.18 -16.86
N TYR A 178 -3.08 -12.18 -17.69
CA TYR A 178 -4.02 -11.68 -18.68
C TYR A 178 -4.41 -12.76 -19.70
N GLY A 179 -3.44 -13.52 -20.20
CA GLY A 179 -3.67 -14.64 -21.10
C GLY A 179 -4.52 -15.75 -20.46
N LEU A 180 -4.27 -16.06 -19.18
CA LEU A 180 -5.08 -17.02 -18.42
C LEU A 180 -6.52 -16.52 -18.24
N GLN A 181 -6.70 -15.24 -17.90
CA GLN A 181 -8.03 -14.63 -17.78
C GLN A 181 -8.77 -14.67 -19.13
N LEU A 182 -8.10 -14.33 -20.22
CA LEU A 182 -8.68 -14.40 -21.56
C LEU A 182 -9.08 -15.84 -21.94
N ALA A 183 -8.23 -16.82 -21.64
CA ALA A 183 -8.54 -18.23 -21.86
C ALA A 183 -9.78 -18.67 -21.06
N LEU A 184 -9.88 -18.26 -19.80
CA LEU A 184 -11.06 -18.52 -18.97
C LEU A 184 -12.33 -17.86 -19.55
N PHE A 185 -12.25 -16.61 -20.02
CA PHE A 185 -13.36 -15.95 -20.71
C PHE A 185 -13.81 -16.70 -21.96
N VAL A 186 -12.86 -17.19 -22.74
CA VAL A 186 -13.14 -18.01 -23.93
C VAL A 186 -13.83 -19.31 -23.55
N VAL A 187 -13.37 -20.00 -22.50
CA VAL A 187 -14.02 -21.22 -21.98
C VAL A 187 -15.45 -20.92 -21.51
N PHE A 188 -15.67 -19.81 -20.78
CA PHE A 188 -17.01 -19.38 -20.36
C PHE A 188 -17.92 -19.09 -21.56
N ALA A 189 -17.41 -18.42 -22.58
CA ALA A 189 -18.17 -18.11 -23.80
C ALA A 189 -18.55 -19.39 -24.56
N PHE A 190 -17.61 -20.31 -24.78
CA PHE A 190 -17.87 -21.58 -25.45
C PHE A 190 -18.85 -22.46 -24.67
N SER A 191 -18.65 -22.60 -23.36
CA SER A 191 -19.57 -23.33 -22.48
C SER A 191 -20.98 -22.73 -22.53
N THR A 192 -21.10 -21.41 -22.51
CA THR A 192 -22.40 -20.72 -22.58
C THR A 192 -23.07 -20.91 -23.94
N ALA A 193 -22.33 -20.79 -25.04
CA ALA A 193 -22.86 -21.03 -26.39
C ALA A 193 -23.31 -22.49 -26.58
N TYR A 194 -22.53 -23.45 -26.06
CA TYR A 194 -22.89 -24.86 -26.07
C TYR A 194 -24.18 -25.12 -25.27
N HIS A 195 -24.26 -24.57 -24.05
CA HIS A 195 -25.44 -24.67 -23.19
C HIS A 195 -26.70 -24.05 -23.83
N ILE A 196 -26.58 -22.91 -24.53
CA ILE A 196 -27.73 -22.31 -25.24
C ILE A 196 -28.22 -23.22 -26.38
N ARG A 197 -27.32 -23.90 -27.09
CA ARG A 197 -27.69 -24.75 -28.24
C ARG A 197 -28.28 -26.11 -27.85
N ILE A 198 -27.73 -26.75 -26.83
CA ILE A 198 -28.08 -28.12 -26.45
C ILE A 198 -29.09 -28.17 -25.30
N GLY A 199 -29.18 -27.09 -24.50
CA GLY A 199 -30.00 -27.07 -23.30
C GLY A 199 -29.34 -27.81 -22.14
N ASP A 200 -30.17 -28.36 -21.25
CA ASP A 200 -29.73 -29.00 -20.00
C ASP A 200 -29.46 -30.51 -20.12
N GLU A 201 -29.55 -31.08 -21.32
CA GLU A 201 -29.38 -32.52 -21.59
C GLU A 201 -27.91 -32.91 -21.83
N ALA A 202 -27.09 -32.93 -20.78
CA ALA A 202 -25.73 -33.49 -20.87
C ALA A 202 -25.75 -35.03 -20.78
N ARG A 203 -25.14 -35.70 -21.76
CA ARG A 203 -25.10 -37.17 -21.86
C ARG A 203 -23.79 -37.76 -21.34
N SER A 204 -22.72 -36.96 -21.26
CA SER A 204 -21.40 -37.38 -20.77
C SER A 204 -20.89 -36.52 -19.62
N LEU A 205 -19.93 -37.07 -18.86
CA LEU A 205 -19.26 -36.36 -17.76
C LEU A 205 -18.56 -35.07 -18.22
N GLY A 206 -17.98 -35.09 -19.44
CA GLY A 206 -17.33 -33.91 -20.02
C GLY A 206 -18.34 -32.80 -20.34
N GLU A 207 -19.52 -33.15 -20.85
CA GLU A 207 -20.59 -32.20 -21.11
C GLU A 207 -21.17 -31.62 -19.82
N GLN A 208 -21.34 -32.45 -18.78
CA GLN A 208 -21.77 -31.98 -17.47
C GLN A 208 -20.78 -30.97 -16.89
N LEU A 209 -19.48 -31.27 -16.95
CA LEU A 209 -18.42 -30.35 -16.52
C LEU A 209 -18.49 -29.03 -17.32
N LEU A 210 -18.63 -29.12 -18.65
CA LEU A 210 -18.75 -27.94 -19.50
C LEU A 210 -19.98 -27.09 -19.11
N LEU A 211 -21.15 -27.69 -18.91
CA LEU A 211 -22.37 -26.97 -18.54
C LEU A 211 -22.28 -26.33 -17.15
N THR A 212 -21.54 -26.92 -16.20
CA THR A 212 -21.34 -26.33 -14.87
C THR A 212 -20.57 -25.01 -14.90
N ILE A 213 -19.73 -24.81 -15.92
CA ILE A 213 -18.91 -23.61 -16.10
C ILE A 213 -19.73 -22.48 -16.75
N SER A 214 -20.87 -22.79 -17.36
CA SER A 214 -21.68 -21.86 -18.15
C SER A 214 -22.15 -20.64 -17.35
N LEU A 215 -22.06 -19.46 -17.97
CA LEU A 215 -22.57 -18.22 -17.38
C LEU A 215 -24.09 -18.24 -17.21
N LYS A 216 -24.82 -18.95 -18.08
CA LYS A 216 -26.28 -19.12 -17.98
C LYS A 216 -26.68 -19.79 -16.65
N THR A 217 -25.85 -20.72 -16.16
CA THR A 217 -26.08 -21.42 -14.88
C THR A 217 -25.54 -20.64 -13.70
N ASN A 218 -24.37 -20.02 -13.86
CA ASN A 218 -23.66 -19.39 -12.75
C ASN A 218 -24.14 -17.97 -12.43
N ILE A 219 -24.48 -17.13 -13.42
CA ILE A 219 -24.96 -15.76 -13.16
C ILE A 219 -26.20 -15.76 -12.23
N PRO A 220 -27.25 -16.57 -12.47
CA PRO A 220 -28.38 -16.62 -11.56
C PRO A 220 -28.00 -17.05 -10.13
N LYS A 221 -27.05 -18.00 -9.98
CA LYS A 221 -26.56 -18.43 -8.66
C LYS A 221 -25.74 -17.36 -7.94
N LEU A 222 -25.13 -16.43 -8.68
CA LEU A 222 -24.38 -15.31 -8.11
C LEU A 222 -25.32 -14.18 -7.67
N THR A 223 -26.43 -13.95 -8.38
CA THR A 223 -27.36 -12.84 -8.15
C THR A 223 -28.59 -13.21 -7.31
N GLN A 224 -28.93 -14.49 -7.18
CA GLN A 224 -30.06 -14.92 -6.36
C GLN A 224 -29.66 -15.12 -4.90
N PHE A 225 -30.53 -14.68 -3.99
CA PHE A 225 -30.40 -15.04 -2.58
C PHE A 225 -30.48 -16.56 -2.42
N PRO A 226 -29.66 -17.16 -1.53
CA PRO A 226 -29.76 -18.58 -1.25
C PRO A 226 -31.15 -18.91 -0.68
N LYS A 227 -31.66 -20.10 -1.02
CA LYS A 227 -33.01 -20.55 -0.65
C LYS A 227 -33.20 -20.68 0.87
N GLU A 228 -32.11 -20.81 1.62
CA GLU A 228 -32.12 -20.91 3.07
C GLU A 228 -31.72 -19.57 3.71
N PRO A 229 -32.66 -18.85 4.36
CA PRO A 229 -32.39 -17.54 4.94
C PRO A 229 -31.43 -17.58 6.14
N GLN A 230 -31.18 -18.76 6.72
CA GLN A 230 -30.21 -18.94 7.81
C GLN A 230 -28.75 -19.09 7.32
N SER A 231 -28.53 -19.26 6.02
CA SER A 231 -27.21 -19.55 5.45
C SER A 231 -26.41 -18.30 5.06
N THR A 232 -27.01 -17.09 5.11
CA THR A 232 -26.31 -15.85 4.71
C THR A 232 -26.69 -14.62 5.53
N ILE A 233 -25.68 -13.89 5.96
CA ILE A 233 -25.81 -12.54 6.51
C ILE A 233 -26.04 -11.59 5.31
N THR A 234 -27.15 -10.85 5.30
CA THR A 234 -27.55 -9.94 4.20
C THR A 234 -26.48 -8.90 3.85
N CYS A 235 -25.69 -8.42 4.83
CA CYS A 235 -24.57 -7.51 4.62
C CYS A 235 -23.47 -8.11 3.71
N LEU A 236 -23.14 -9.39 3.89
CA LEU A 236 -22.15 -10.09 3.05
C LEU A 236 -22.64 -10.28 1.61
N PHE A 237 -23.94 -10.43 1.40
CA PHE A 237 -24.52 -10.50 0.06
C PHE A 237 -24.46 -9.14 -0.66
N GLY A 238 -24.71 -8.04 0.05
CA GLY A 238 -24.55 -6.68 -0.50
C GLY A 238 -23.12 -6.38 -0.97
N ILE A 239 -22.12 -6.78 -0.18
CA ILE A 239 -20.70 -6.66 -0.54
C ILE A 239 -20.37 -7.50 -1.79
N ARG A 240 -20.91 -8.73 -1.87
CA ARG A 240 -20.71 -9.61 -3.03
C ARG A 240 -21.29 -9.00 -4.32
N PHE A 241 -22.50 -8.45 -4.25
CA PHE A 241 -23.12 -7.77 -5.39
C PHE A 241 -22.33 -6.53 -5.81
N LEU A 242 -21.96 -5.65 -4.86
CA LEU A 242 -21.15 -4.46 -5.14
C LEU A 242 -19.77 -4.80 -5.71
N SER A 243 -19.16 -5.93 -5.30
CA SER A 243 -17.85 -6.35 -5.84
C SER A 243 -17.91 -6.85 -7.29
N MET A 244 -19.11 -7.14 -7.81
CA MET A 244 -19.30 -7.57 -9.20
C MET A 244 -19.66 -6.41 -10.15
N VAL A 245 -20.09 -5.27 -9.62
CA VAL A 245 -20.47 -4.04 -10.35
C VAL A 245 -19.30 -3.08 -10.39
#